data_AF-A0A916NAR1-F1
#
_entry.id   AF-A0A916NAR1-F1
#
_cell.length_a   1.000
_cell.length_b   1.000
_cell.length_c   1.000
_cell.angle_alpha   90.00
_cell.angle_beta   90.00
_cell.angle_gamma   90.00
#
_symmetry.space_group_name_H-M   'P 1'
#
loop_
_entity.id
_entity.type
_entity.pdbx_description
1 polymer ?
#
loop_
_entity_poly.entity_id
_entity_poly.type
_entity_poly.pdbx_seq_one_letter_code
_entity_poly.pdbx_strand_id
1 'polypeptide(L)'
;MIKRIVVELPVHVKKYFMFEFDGYQKKNGTDQIHVDKHSDLGELIHLLSQPILYTQKPVVSSGKSTLSIEYYTHVQALDISHQKLPQLAKYMEKMFRRSLINEVQGTYELVGCDYGPLVSRFLEKRGIIRDVDIDYQTARKIFRDHIAKKVRKSAKMYA
;
A
#
# COMPACT_ATOMS: atom_id res chain seq x y z
N MET A 1 9.49 19.86 -8.43
CA MET A 1 8.41 19.70 -9.45
C MET A 1 7.46 18.62 -8.97
N ILE A 2 6.14 18.83 -9.10
CA ILE A 2 5.14 17.82 -8.75
C ILE A 2 4.83 17.02 -10.02
N LYS A 3 4.93 15.69 -9.92
CA LYS A 3 4.55 14.76 -10.98
C LYS A 3 3.39 13.89 -10.52
N ARG A 4 2.68 13.29 -11.47
CA ARG A 4 1.49 12.48 -11.21
C ARG A 4 1.58 11.16 -11.95
N ILE A 5 1.37 10.08 -11.22
CA ILE A 5 1.22 8.72 -11.76
C ILE A 5 -0.16 8.18 -11.42
N VAL A 6 -0.67 7.28 -12.26
CA VAL A 6 -1.92 6.57 -12.01
C VAL A 6 -1.58 5.09 -11.87
N VAL A 7 -2.03 4.48 -10.77
CA VAL A 7 -1.76 3.07 -10.46
C VAL A 7 -3.08 2.37 -10.21
N GLU A 8 -3.23 1.16 -10.74
CA GLU A 8 -4.35 0.27 -10.44
C GLU A 8 -4.02 -0.57 -9.19
N LEU A 9 -4.89 -0.48 -8.19
CA LEU A 9 -4.72 -1.13 -6.90
C LEU A 9 -6.00 -1.86 -6.49
N PRO A 10 -5.92 -2.97 -5.74
CA PRO A 10 -7.09 -3.55 -5.10
C PRO A 10 -7.81 -2.53 -4.20
N VAL A 11 -9.14 -2.65 -4.07
CA VAL A 11 -9.97 -1.68 -3.36
C VAL A 11 -9.52 -1.46 -1.91
N HIS A 12 -9.20 -2.54 -1.17
CA HIS A 12 -8.71 -2.45 0.20
C HIS A 12 -7.36 -1.72 0.31
N VAL A 13 -6.45 -1.93 -0.64
CA VAL A 13 -5.14 -1.24 -0.68
C VAL A 13 -5.36 0.24 -0.99
N LYS A 14 -6.24 0.55 -1.95
CA LYS A 14 -6.60 1.94 -2.26
C LYS A 14 -7.14 2.67 -1.03
N LYS A 15 -8.10 2.07 -0.32
CA LYS A 15 -8.67 2.64 0.92
C LYS A 15 -7.61 2.82 2.01
N TYR A 16 -6.69 1.86 2.17
CA TYR A 16 -5.55 2.00 3.08
C TYR A 16 -4.72 3.25 2.75
N PHE A 17 -4.30 3.44 1.50
CA PHE A 17 -3.48 4.60 1.14
C PHE A 17 -4.25 5.92 1.19
N MET A 18 -5.55 5.90 0.91
CA MET A 18 -6.41 7.08 1.09
C MET A 18 -6.50 7.50 2.55
N PHE A 19 -6.50 6.56 3.50
CA PHE A 19 -6.49 6.88 4.92
C PHE A 19 -5.11 7.36 5.41
N GLU A 20 -4.02 6.72 4.99
CA GLU A 20 -2.67 7.02 5.50
C GLU A 20 -2.08 8.34 4.98
N PHE A 21 -2.51 8.80 3.81
CA PHE A 21 -2.00 10.01 3.16
C PHE A 21 -3.05 11.12 3.04
N ASP A 22 -4.11 11.07 3.86
CA ASP A 22 -5.23 12.02 3.84
C ASP A 22 -5.74 12.29 2.41
N GLY A 23 -5.97 11.20 1.68
CA GLY A 23 -6.37 11.23 0.28
C GLY A 23 -7.71 11.93 0.08
N TYR A 24 -7.83 12.63 -1.04
CA TYR A 24 -9.04 13.38 -1.39
C TYR A 24 -9.57 12.99 -2.76
N GLN A 25 -10.89 13.10 -2.93
CA GLN A 25 -11.54 12.91 -4.22
C GLN A 25 -11.55 14.21 -5.00
N LYS A 26 -10.95 14.20 -6.19
CA LYS A 26 -11.03 15.35 -7.10
C LYS A 26 -12.45 15.46 -7.67
N LYS A 27 -12.85 16.67 -8.10
CA LYS A 27 -14.15 16.93 -8.77
C LYS A 27 -14.44 16.02 -9.98
N ASN A 28 -13.40 15.41 -10.56
CA ASN A 28 -13.51 14.48 -11.69
C ASN A 28 -13.74 13.02 -11.25
N GLY A 29 -13.95 12.75 -9.96
CA GLY A 29 -14.21 11.42 -9.41
C GLY A 29 -12.97 10.53 -9.24
N THR A 30 -11.76 11.06 -9.45
CA THR A 30 -10.51 10.32 -9.27
C THR A 30 -9.98 10.51 -7.85
N ASP A 31 -9.69 9.40 -7.17
CA ASP A 31 -9.02 9.37 -5.87
C ASP A 31 -7.56 9.82 -6.02
N GLN A 32 -7.16 10.84 -5.26
CA GLN A 32 -5.81 11.40 -5.29
C GLN A 32 -5.15 11.36 -3.92
N ILE A 33 -3.86 11.02 -3.88
CA ILE A 33 -3.01 11.15 -2.70
C ILE A 33 -1.80 12.02 -3.02
N HIS A 34 -1.37 12.79 -2.02
CA HIS A 34 -0.14 13.56 -2.07
C HIS A 34 0.93 12.83 -1.26
N VAL A 35 2.09 12.58 -1.88
CA VAL A 35 3.15 11.76 -1.29
C VAL A 35 4.40 12.59 -1.13
N ASP A 36 4.78 12.79 0.13
CA ASP A 36 6.00 13.46 0.49
C ASP A 36 7.23 12.61 0.17
N LYS A 37 8.33 13.29 -0.16
CA LYS A 37 9.60 12.66 -0.56
C LYS A 37 10.15 11.70 0.51
N HIS A 38 9.96 12.02 1.79
CA HIS A 38 10.47 11.26 2.93
C HIS A 38 9.51 10.19 3.44
N SER A 39 8.35 10.03 2.80
CA SER A 39 7.48 8.90 3.10
C SER A 39 8.02 7.61 2.46
N ASP A 40 7.76 6.46 3.06
CA ASP A 40 8.14 5.15 2.51
C ASP A 40 7.70 4.97 1.05
N LEU A 41 6.52 5.50 0.69
CA LEU A 41 6.00 5.47 -0.67
C LEU A 41 6.77 6.43 -1.60
N GLY A 42 7.13 7.61 -1.11
CA GLY A 42 7.93 8.58 -1.84
C GLY A 42 9.34 8.08 -2.14
N GLU A 43 10.00 7.44 -1.17
CA GLU A 43 11.30 6.81 -1.35
C GLU A 43 11.22 5.67 -2.37
N LEU A 44 10.19 4.82 -2.27
CA LEU A 44 9.94 3.75 -3.24
C LEU A 44 9.74 4.28 -4.66
N ILE A 45 8.97 5.35 -4.82
CA ILE A 45 8.76 6.04 -6.10
C ILE A 45 10.09 6.55 -6.64
N HIS A 46 10.91 7.14 -5.80
CA HIS A 46 12.23 7.64 -6.19
C HIS A 46 13.17 6.51 -6.63
N LEU A 47 13.19 5.39 -5.90
CA LEU A 47 13.99 4.21 -6.26
C LEU A 47 13.56 3.55 -7.58
N LEU A 48 12.26 3.56 -7.89
CA LEU A 48 11.74 2.99 -9.13
C LEU A 48 11.91 3.93 -10.33
N SER A 49 12.04 5.22 -10.06
CA SER A 49 12.18 6.25 -11.08
C SER A 49 13.49 6.12 -11.87
N GLN A 50 13.41 6.42 -13.17
CA GLN A 50 14.50 6.31 -14.12
C GLN A 50 14.54 7.55 -15.01
N PRO A 51 15.70 7.91 -15.59
CA PRO A 51 15.75 8.93 -16.60
C PRO A 51 14.97 8.47 -17.84
N ILE A 52 13.92 9.20 -18.19
CA ILE A 52 13.10 8.97 -19.38
C ILE A 52 13.35 10.13 -20.34
N LEU A 53 13.95 9.80 -21.49
CA LEU A 53 14.37 10.79 -22.49
C LEU A 53 13.19 11.37 -23.29
N TYR A 54 12.07 10.65 -23.36
CA TYR A 54 10.88 11.04 -24.12
C TYR A 54 9.62 11.01 -23.25
N THR A 55 8.76 12.00 -23.41
CA THR A 55 7.52 12.14 -22.64
C THR A 55 6.59 10.96 -22.90
N GLN A 56 6.31 10.17 -21.86
CA GLN A 56 5.34 9.07 -21.96
C GLN A 56 3.92 9.66 -22.01
N LYS A 57 3.07 9.17 -22.92
CA LYS A 57 1.66 9.57 -22.96
C LYS A 57 0.99 9.16 -21.66
N PRO A 58 0.23 10.05 -20.98
CA PRO A 58 -0.43 9.69 -19.73
C PRO A 58 -1.40 8.54 -19.95
N VAL A 59 -1.20 7.42 -19.24
CA VAL A 59 -2.16 6.32 -19.22
C VAL A 59 -3.31 6.73 -18.31
N VAL A 60 -4.45 7.09 -18.92
CA VAL A 60 -5.68 7.40 -18.19
C VAL A 60 -6.46 6.10 -18.04
N SER A 61 -6.18 5.33 -16.99
CA SER A 61 -7.06 4.22 -16.61
C SER A 61 -8.32 4.81 -15.98
N SER A 62 -9.50 4.49 -16.52
CA SER A 62 -10.82 4.97 -16.07
C SER A 62 -11.50 4.00 -15.08
N GLY A 63 -10.72 3.19 -14.36
CA GLY A 63 -11.26 2.15 -13.47
C GLY A 63 -11.60 2.66 -12.08
N LYS A 64 -12.62 2.10 -11.42
CA LYS A 64 -12.91 2.35 -9.99
C LYS A 64 -11.74 2.00 -9.04
N SER A 65 -10.78 1.23 -9.53
CA SER A 65 -9.60 0.74 -8.79
C SER A 65 -8.34 1.58 -8.99
N THR A 66 -8.44 2.76 -9.61
CA THR A 66 -7.27 3.60 -9.87
C THR A 66 -7.03 4.60 -8.75
N LEU A 67 -5.77 4.73 -8.35
CA LEU A 67 -5.29 5.75 -7.44
C LEU A 67 -4.31 6.66 -8.19
N SER A 68 -4.53 7.97 -8.12
CA SER A 68 -3.61 8.96 -8.65
C SER A 68 -2.66 9.41 -7.54
N ILE A 69 -1.37 9.22 -7.75
CA ILE A 69 -0.34 9.56 -6.77
C ILE A 69 0.42 10.79 -7.28
N GLU A 70 0.38 11.86 -6.50
CA GLU A 70 1.14 13.08 -6.74
C GLU A 70 2.41 13.04 -5.87
N TYR A 71 3.58 13.19 -6.47
CA TYR A 71 4.87 13.10 -5.78
C TYR A 71 5.85 14.17 -6.24
N TYR A 72 6.81 14.49 -5.38
CA TYR A 72 7.85 15.45 -5.68
C TYR A 72 9.07 14.81 -6.35
N THR A 73 9.55 15.46 -7.42
CA THR A 73 10.88 15.20 -8.00
C THR A 73 11.63 16.50 -8.25
N HIS A 74 12.96 16.46 -8.11
CA HIS A 74 13.83 17.59 -8.43
C HIS A 74 14.25 17.61 -9.91
N VAL A 75 14.21 16.46 -10.60
CA VAL A 75 14.71 16.30 -11.97
C VAL A 75 13.55 16.03 -12.94
N GLN A 76 13.42 16.85 -13.97
CA GLN A 76 12.34 16.74 -14.96
C GLN A 76 12.37 15.42 -15.73
N ALA A 77 13.57 14.94 -16.09
CA ALA A 77 13.73 13.69 -16.83
C ALA A 77 13.46 12.43 -15.99
N LEU A 78 13.44 12.52 -14.65
CA LEU A 78 13.30 11.37 -13.77
C LEU A 78 11.82 11.02 -13.59
N ASP A 79 11.39 9.86 -14.09
CA ASP A 79 10.00 9.42 -14.05
C ASP A 79 9.84 7.91 -13.88
N ILE A 80 8.65 7.44 -13.53
CA ILE A 80 8.35 6.01 -13.45
C ILE A 80 7.86 5.53 -14.82
N SER A 81 8.58 4.58 -15.41
CA SER A 81 8.14 3.91 -16.63
C SER A 81 6.84 3.12 -16.38
N HIS A 82 5.89 3.17 -17.33
CA HIS A 82 4.63 2.41 -17.22
C HIS A 82 4.82 0.92 -16.96
N GLN A 83 5.92 0.33 -17.46
CA GLN A 83 6.24 -1.08 -17.24
C GLN A 83 6.49 -1.42 -15.75
N LYS A 84 6.86 -0.42 -14.94
CA LYS A 84 7.13 -0.57 -13.51
C LYS A 84 5.91 -0.28 -12.63
N LEU A 85 4.83 0.29 -13.17
CA LEU A 85 3.61 0.56 -12.40
C LEU A 85 3.02 -0.71 -11.75
N PRO A 86 2.98 -1.89 -12.42
CA PRO A 86 2.53 -3.12 -11.78
C PRO A 86 3.46 -3.57 -10.64
N GLN A 87 4.76 -3.26 -10.72
CA GLN A 87 5.71 -3.57 -9.64
C GLN A 87 5.45 -2.65 -8.45
N LEU A 88 5.23 -1.35 -8.69
CA LEU A 88 4.84 -0.39 -7.65
C LEU A 88 3.56 -0.85 -6.94
N ALA A 89 2.53 -1.28 -7.68
CA ALA A 89 1.30 -1.83 -7.10
C ALA A 89 1.56 -3.02 -6.16
N LYS A 90 2.43 -3.96 -6.55
CA LYS A 90 2.83 -5.10 -5.71
C LYS A 90 3.56 -4.64 -4.44
N TYR A 91 4.40 -3.62 -4.53
CA TYR A 91 5.08 -3.07 -3.36
C TYR A 91 4.09 -2.35 -2.42
N MET A 92 3.15 -1.61 -2.97
CA MET A 92 2.06 -0.98 -2.20
C MET A 92 1.22 -2.03 -1.46
N GLU A 93 0.92 -3.16 -2.08
CA GLU A 93 0.25 -4.29 -1.40
C GLU A 93 1.11 -4.86 -0.25
N LYS A 94 2.43 -4.99 -0.45
CA LYS A 94 3.34 -5.42 0.61
C LYS A 94 3.40 -4.42 1.76
N MET A 95 3.34 -3.11 1.48
CA MET A 95 3.27 -2.08 2.52
C MET A 95 2.01 -2.24 3.35
N PHE A 96 0.84 -2.42 2.72
CA PHE A 96 -0.41 -2.73 3.42
C PHE A 96 -0.27 -3.95 4.34
N ARG A 97 0.26 -5.06 3.82
CA ARG A 97 0.48 -6.31 4.59
C ARG A 97 1.41 -6.07 5.78
N ARG A 98 2.50 -5.33 5.60
CA ARG A 98 3.46 -4.99 6.65
C ARG A 98 2.82 -4.14 7.74
N SER A 99 2.05 -3.13 7.38
CA SER A 99 1.35 -2.28 8.33
C SER A 99 0.31 -3.05 9.15
N LEU A 100 -0.45 -3.94 8.50
CA LEU A 100 -1.37 -4.85 9.19
C LEU A 100 -0.62 -5.71 10.21
N ILE A 101 0.48 -6.33 9.79
CA ILE A 101 1.29 -7.17 10.68
C ILE A 101 1.79 -6.36 11.88
N ASN A 102 2.38 -5.18 11.65
CA ASN A 102 2.98 -4.38 12.70
C ASN A 102 1.94 -3.88 13.73
N GLU A 103 0.79 -3.39 13.27
CA GLU A 103 -0.26 -2.87 14.16
C GLU A 103 -0.90 -4.00 14.99
N VAL A 104 -1.19 -5.15 14.35
CA VAL A 104 -1.73 -6.31 15.04
C VAL A 104 -0.70 -6.93 15.98
N GLN A 105 0.55 -7.08 15.56
CA GLN A 105 1.63 -7.64 16.38
C GLN A 105 1.88 -6.80 17.63
N GLY A 106 1.93 -5.47 17.49
CA GLY A 106 2.16 -4.57 18.63
C GLY A 106 1.13 -4.76 19.74
N THR A 107 -0.14 -4.97 19.40
CA THR A 107 -1.18 -5.22 20.41
C THR A 107 -1.18 -6.68 20.88
N TYR A 108 -1.01 -7.63 19.95
CA TYR A 108 -1.02 -9.06 20.23
C TYR A 108 0.10 -9.47 21.20
N GLU A 109 1.31 -8.94 21.03
CA GLU A 109 2.45 -9.25 21.92
C GLU A 109 2.29 -8.65 23.33
N LEU A 110 1.54 -7.57 23.47
CA LEU A 110 1.29 -6.93 24.77
C LEU A 110 0.18 -7.63 25.58
N VAL A 111 -0.89 -8.07 24.91
CA VAL A 111 -2.10 -8.55 25.57
C VAL A 111 -2.25 -10.08 25.51
N GLY A 112 -1.64 -10.74 24.52
CA GLY A 112 -1.74 -12.19 24.33
C GLY A 112 -3.15 -12.68 23.98
N CYS A 113 -3.98 -11.85 23.36
CA CYS A 113 -5.38 -12.17 23.02
C CYS A 113 -5.54 -12.77 21.61
N ASP A 114 -6.76 -13.18 21.24
CA ASP A 114 -7.05 -13.57 19.85
C ASP A 114 -6.78 -12.39 18.89
N TYR A 115 -6.11 -12.67 17.78
CA TYR A 115 -5.74 -11.66 16.78
C TYR A 115 -6.89 -11.33 15.83
N GLY A 116 -7.95 -12.15 15.75
CA GLY A 116 -9.10 -11.91 14.88
C GLY A 116 -9.75 -10.52 15.06
N PRO A 117 -10.09 -10.12 16.30
CA PRO A 117 -10.62 -8.78 16.59
C PRO A 117 -9.64 -7.66 16.24
N LEU A 118 -8.33 -7.86 16.44
CA LEU A 118 -7.30 -6.87 16.12
C LEU A 118 -7.20 -6.62 14.61
N VAL A 119 -7.30 -7.67 13.79
CA VAL A 119 -7.36 -7.55 12.33
C VAL A 119 -8.63 -6.81 11.91
N SER A 120 -9.77 -7.09 12.53
CA SER A 120 -11.03 -6.38 12.23
C SER A 120 -10.90 -4.89 12.54
N ARG A 121 -10.35 -4.55 13.71
CA ARG A 121 -10.09 -3.16 14.12
C ARG A 121 -9.16 -2.42 13.16
N PHE A 122 -8.10 -3.09 12.67
CA PHE A 122 -7.19 -2.51 11.68
C PHE A 122 -7.92 -2.11 10.39
N LEU A 123 -8.82 -2.97 9.89
CA LEU A 123 -9.59 -2.76 8.67
C LEU A 123 -10.66 -1.67 8.87
N GLU A 124 -11.41 -1.73 9.97
CA GLU A 124 -12.48 -0.79 10.32
C GLU A 124 -11.95 0.63 10.47
N LYS A 125 -10.79 0.80 11.14
CA LYS A 125 -10.12 2.11 11.30
C LYS A 125 -9.87 2.82 9.96
N ARG A 126 -9.65 2.04 8.89
CA ARG A 126 -9.33 2.53 7.54
C ARG A 126 -10.53 2.48 6.58
N GLY A 127 -11.74 2.25 7.10
CA GLY A 127 -12.95 2.14 6.30
C GLY A 127 -12.98 0.97 5.32
N ILE A 128 -12.15 -0.06 5.57
CA ILE A 128 -12.10 -1.28 4.76
C ILE A 128 -13.16 -2.26 5.29
N ILE A 129 -14.16 -2.53 4.46
CA ILE A 129 -15.32 -3.36 4.80
C ILE A 129 -14.96 -4.83 4.55
N ARG A 130 -15.14 -5.64 5.59
CA ARG A 130 -14.94 -7.11 5.55
C ARG A 130 -15.88 -7.75 4.54
N ASP A 131 -15.36 -8.72 3.80
CA ASP A 131 -16.09 -9.52 2.80
C ASP A 131 -16.71 -8.72 1.64
N VAL A 132 -16.35 -7.44 1.54
CA VAL A 132 -16.71 -6.53 0.44
C VAL A 132 -15.45 -6.01 -0.25
N ASP A 133 -14.53 -5.41 0.51
CA ASP A 133 -13.27 -4.87 -0.03
C ASP A 133 -12.12 -5.89 0.02
N ILE A 134 -12.18 -6.80 1.00
CA ILE A 134 -11.24 -7.90 1.21
C ILE A 134 -11.96 -9.03 1.97
N ASP A 135 -11.74 -10.27 1.52
CA ASP A 135 -12.17 -11.46 2.28
C ASP A 135 -11.49 -11.47 3.67
N TYR A 136 -12.29 -11.58 4.72
CA TYR A 136 -11.79 -11.54 6.08
C TYR A 136 -10.82 -12.69 6.39
N GLN A 137 -11.01 -13.86 5.78
CA GLN A 137 -10.08 -14.99 5.96
C GLN A 137 -8.72 -14.69 5.33
N THR A 138 -8.70 -14.03 4.18
CA THR A 138 -7.47 -13.54 3.55
C THR A 138 -6.74 -12.54 4.44
N ALA A 139 -7.45 -11.58 5.06
CA ALA A 139 -6.83 -10.63 6.00
C ALA A 139 -6.23 -11.34 7.23
N ARG A 140 -6.94 -12.28 7.84
CA ARG A 140 -6.44 -13.09 8.97
C ARG A 140 -5.24 -13.95 8.59
N LYS A 141 -5.27 -14.52 7.38
CA LYS A 141 -4.18 -15.36 6.87
C LYS A 141 -2.86 -14.60 6.80
N ILE A 142 -2.86 -13.32 6.45
CA ILE A 142 -1.64 -12.49 6.44
C ILE A 142 -0.91 -12.55 7.78
N PHE A 143 -1.63 -12.36 8.88
CA PHE A 143 -1.04 -12.38 10.22
C PHE A 143 -0.72 -13.81 10.69
N ARG A 144 -1.60 -14.77 10.41
CA ARG A 144 -1.35 -16.20 10.73
C ARG A 144 -0.07 -16.72 10.07
N ASP A 145 0.14 -16.41 8.80
CA ASP A 145 1.32 -16.84 8.05
C ASP A 145 2.60 -16.18 8.61
N HIS A 146 2.50 -14.94 9.10
CA HIS A 146 3.60 -14.25 9.80
C HIS A 146 3.98 -14.95 11.12
N ILE A 147 3.01 -15.27 11.98
CA ILE A 147 3.26 -16.02 13.21
C ILE A 147 3.91 -17.37 12.90
N ALA A 148 3.35 -18.13 11.95
CA ALA A 148 3.89 -19.43 11.56
C ALA A 148 5.34 -19.32 11.06
N LYS A 149 5.67 -18.26 10.31
CA LYS A 149 7.04 -17.98 9.87
C LYS A 149 7.96 -17.67 11.05
N LYS A 150 7.51 -16.88 12.03
CA LYS A 150 8.28 -16.54 13.24
C LYS A 150 8.61 -17.80 14.06
N VAL A 151 7.61 -18.66 14.29
CA VAL A 151 7.77 -19.93 15.01
C VAL A 151 8.73 -20.89 14.29
N ARG A 152 8.62 -21.01 12.96
CA ARG A 152 9.58 -21.82 12.18
C ARG A 152 11.00 -21.28 12.26
N LYS A 153 11.17 -19.96 12.28
CA LYS A 153 12.49 -19.33 12.39
C LYS A 153 13.11 -19.57 13.76
N SER A 154 12.34 -19.44 14.85
CA SER A 154 12.85 -19.75 16.19
C SER A 154 13.19 -21.23 16.32
N ALA A 155 12.35 -22.15 15.85
CA ALA A 155 12.63 -23.59 15.89
C ALA A 155 13.95 -23.96 15.18
N LYS A 156 14.30 -23.29 14.09
CA LYS A 156 15.59 -23.49 13.39
C LYS A 156 16.80 -22.89 14.10
N MET A 157 16.62 -21.91 14.98
CA MET A 157 17.72 -21.30 15.73
C MET A 157 18.10 -22.10 16.97
N TYR A 158 17.18 -22.91 17.49
CA TYR A 158 17.37 -23.74 18.68
C TYR A 158 17.59 -25.24 18.35
N ALA A 159 17.70 -25.58 17.07
CA ALA A 159 18.03 -26.92 16.57
C ALA A 159 19.45 -26.91 15.99
#